data_AF-A0A4U1IXX8-F1
#
_entry.id   AF-A0A4U1IXX8-F1
#
_cell.length_a   1.000
_cell.length_b   1.000
_cell.length_c   1.000
_cell.angle_alpha   90.00
_cell.angle_beta   90.00
_cell.angle_gamma   90.00
#
_symmetry.space_group_name_H-M   'P 1'
#
loop_
_entity.id
_entity.type
_entity.pdbx_description
1 polymer ?
#
loop_
_entity_poly.entity_id
_entity_poly.type
_entity_poly.pdbx_seq_one_letter_code
_entity_poly.pdbx_strand_id
1 'polypeptide(L)'
;MSTKASLHLARASKAAKLLKEATSQEEAALLLDAGLTELNAALAAAPKAIAERVQRVVNDIARQMMSVVHEDVLAEAAEAAQA
;
A
#
# COMPACT_ATOMS: atom_id res chain seq x y z
N MET A 1 -10.92 -7.90 -21.10
CA MET A 1 -9.46 -8.06 -20.95
C MET A 1 -9.00 -7.26 -19.74
N SER A 2 -8.66 -7.93 -18.63
CA SER A 2 -8.01 -7.27 -17.49
C SER A 2 -6.54 -7.02 -17.86
N THR A 3 -6.07 -5.77 -17.74
CA THR A 3 -4.66 -5.44 -18.04
C THR A 3 -3.77 -5.88 -16.88
N LYS A 4 -2.49 -6.19 -17.14
CA LYS A 4 -1.52 -6.54 -16.08
C LYS A 4 -1.48 -5.47 -14.99
N ALA A 5 -1.58 -4.18 -15.35
CA ALA A 5 -1.69 -3.08 -14.40
C ALA A 5 -2.90 -3.22 -13.47
N SER A 6 -4.07 -3.60 -13.98
CA SER A 6 -5.28 -3.81 -13.16
C SER A 6 -5.12 -4.92 -12.14
N LEU A 7 -4.41 -6.00 -12.49
CA LEU A 7 -4.11 -7.10 -11.56
C LEU A 7 -3.19 -6.62 -10.43
N HIS A 8 -2.11 -5.92 -10.76
CA HIS A 8 -1.16 -5.38 -9.79
C HIS A 8 -1.84 -4.35 -8.86
N LEU A 9 -2.68 -3.46 -9.38
CA LEU A 9 -3.49 -2.54 -8.56
C LEU A 9 -4.43 -3.26 -7.60
N ALA A 10 -5.06 -4.36 -8.02
CA ALA A 10 -5.94 -5.14 -7.16
C ALA A 10 -5.17 -5.82 -6.02
N ARG A 11 -3.95 -6.29 -6.27
CA ARG A 11 -3.06 -6.88 -5.26
C ARG A 11 -2.55 -5.82 -4.28
N ALA A 12 -2.09 -4.66 -4.77
CA ALA A 12 -1.72 -3.54 -3.92
C ALA A 12 -2.90 -3.08 -3.04
N SER A 13 -4.11 -3.00 -3.60
CA SER A 13 -5.32 -2.68 -2.82
C SER A 13 -5.62 -3.74 -1.76
N LYS A 14 -5.36 -5.02 -2.03
CA LYS A 14 -5.51 -6.10 -1.04
C LYS A 14 -4.48 -5.93 0.09
N ALA A 15 -3.22 -5.68 -0.24
CA ALA A 15 -2.18 -5.42 0.75
C ALA A 15 -2.53 -4.23 1.65
N ALA A 16 -3.01 -3.13 1.06
CA ALA A 16 -3.45 -1.95 1.82
C ALA A 16 -4.64 -2.23 2.76
N LYS A 17 -5.52 -3.17 2.42
CA LYS A 17 -6.61 -3.60 3.31
C LYS A 17 -6.08 -4.45 4.47
N LEU A 18 -5.25 -5.44 4.16
CA LEU A 18 -4.64 -6.31 5.17
C LEU A 18 -3.76 -5.50 6.13
N LEU A 19 -3.10 -4.45 5.63
CA LEU A 19 -2.27 -3.57 6.46
C LEU A 19 -3.08 -2.92 7.60
N LYS A 20 -4.36 -2.61 7.38
CA LYS A 20 -5.27 -2.08 8.43
C LYS A 20 -5.69 -3.12 9.46
N GLU A 21 -5.52 -4.39 9.13
CA GLU A 21 -5.87 -5.53 9.97
C GLU A 21 -4.62 -6.14 10.61
N ALA A 22 -3.42 -5.65 10.27
CA ALA A 22 -2.16 -6.16 10.77
C ALA A 22 -2.08 -5.98 12.29
N THR A 23 -1.69 -7.04 12.99
CA THR A 23 -1.62 -7.01 14.47
C THR A 23 -0.19 -6.90 14.98
N SER A 24 0.78 -6.70 14.09
CA SER A 24 2.20 -6.55 14.44
C SER A 24 2.93 -5.68 13.44
N GLN A 25 3.99 -5.01 13.88
CA GLN A 25 4.85 -4.22 13.00
C GLN A 25 5.53 -5.04 11.91
N GLU A 26 5.91 -6.29 12.22
CA GLU A 26 6.54 -7.18 11.25
C GLU A 26 5.57 -7.53 10.12
N GLU A 27 4.32 -7.87 10.45
CA GLU A 27 3.27 -8.10 9.47
C GLU A 27 2.98 -6.83 8.66
N ALA A 28 2.88 -5.68 9.33
CA ALA A 28 2.66 -4.40 8.66
C ALA A 28 3.79 -4.05 7.69
N ALA A 29 5.05 -4.29 8.07
CA ALA A 29 6.22 -4.07 7.22
C ALA A 29 6.21 -4.98 5.98
N LEU A 30 5.88 -6.26 6.14
CA LEU A 30 5.77 -7.21 5.03
C LEU A 30 4.64 -6.83 4.07
N LEU A 31 3.49 -6.43 4.59
CA LEU A 31 2.34 -5.99 3.80
C LEU A 31 2.62 -4.66 3.07
N LEU A 32 3.36 -3.75 3.71
CA LEU A 32 3.79 -2.50 3.10
C LEU A 32 4.73 -2.77 1.92
N ASP A 33 5.77 -3.58 2.11
CA ASP A 33 6.72 -3.92 1.06
C ASP A 33 6.05 -4.63 -0.13
N ALA A 34 5.19 -5.62 0.16
CA ALA A 34 4.42 -6.32 -0.86
C ALA A 34 3.50 -5.37 -1.64
N GLY A 35 2.80 -4.46 -0.96
CA GLY A 35 1.92 -3.50 -1.60
C GLY A 35 2.67 -2.49 -2.47
N LEU A 36 3.80 -1.95 -1.99
CA LEU A 36 4.64 -1.01 -2.77
C LEU A 36 5.24 -1.69 -4.01
N THR A 37 5.66 -2.95 -3.89
CA THR A 37 6.14 -3.75 -5.01
C THR A 37 5.06 -3.90 -6.10
N GLU A 38 3.83 -4.21 -5.70
CA GLU A 38 2.70 -4.32 -6.61
C GLU A 38 2.31 -2.96 -7.24
N LEU A 39 2.42 -1.84 -6.51
CA LEU A 39 2.21 -0.50 -7.06
C LEU A 39 3.23 -0.15 -8.15
N ASN A 40 4.51 -0.46 -7.92
CA ASN A 40 5.56 -0.27 -8.93
C ASN A 40 5.33 -1.14 -10.16
N ALA A 41 4.92 -2.40 -9.97
CA ALA A 41 4.56 -3.29 -11.07
C ALA A 41 3.34 -2.79 -11.85
N ALA A 42 2.36 -2.18 -11.19
CA ALA A 42 1.20 -1.57 -11.84
C ALA A 42 1.61 -0.40 -12.75
N LEU A 43 2.52 0.47 -12.29
CA LEU A 43 3.06 1.57 -13.09
C LEU A 43 3.84 1.07 -14.29
N ALA A 44 4.72 0.09 -14.10
CA ALA A 44 5.52 -0.50 -15.17
C ALA A 44 4.66 -1.21 -16.23
N ALA A 45 3.53 -1.80 -15.83
CA ALA A 45 2.62 -2.50 -16.71
C ALA A 45 1.55 -1.58 -17.37
N ALA A 46 1.51 -0.29 -17.03
CA ALA A 46 0.49 0.63 -17.51
C ALA A 46 0.73 1.06 -18.97
N PRO A 47 -0.25 0.88 -19.87
CA PRO A 47 -0.20 1.49 -21.21
C PRO A 47 -0.12 3.02 -21.12
N LYS A 48 0.66 3.65 -22.00
CA LYS A 48 0.82 5.12 -22.04
C LYS A 48 -0.50 5.88 -22.04
N ALA A 49 -1.51 5.36 -22.77
CA ALA A 49 -2.84 5.96 -22.85
C ALA A 49 -3.58 6.07 -21.50
N ILE A 50 -3.21 5.28 -20.49
CA ILE A 50 -3.84 5.30 -19.17
C ILE A 50 -2.83 5.54 -18.03
N ALA A 51 -1.57 5.83 -18.33
CA ALA A 51 -0.50 5.93 -17.34
C ALA A 51 -0.80 6.98 -16.25
N GLU A 52 -1.30 8.16 -16.63
CA GLU A 52 -1.68 9.20 -15.67
C GLU A 52 -2.84 8.78 -14.75
N ARG A 53 -3.77 7.98 -15.28
CA ARG A 53 -4.87 7.44 -14.48
C ARG A 53 -4.35 6.38 -13.50
N VAL A 54 -3.48 5.49 -13.96
CA VAL A 54 -2.86 4.48 -13.09
C VAL A 54 -2.00 5.15 -12.02
N GLN A 55 -1.25 6.20 -12.35
CA GLN A 55 -0.45 6.96 -11.40
C GLN A 55 -1.31 7.59 -10.29
N ARG A 56 -2.47 8.16 -10.62
CA ARG A 56 -3.40 8.69 -9.62
C ARG A 56 -3.86 7.61 -8.65
N VAL A 57 -4.28 6.45 -9.18
CA VAL A 57 -4.73 5.33 -8.34
C VAL A 57 -3.59 4.80 -7.47
N VAL A 58 -2.37 4.69 -8.01
CA VAL A 58 -1.18 4.29 -7.26
C VAL A 58 -0.92 5.26 -6.10
N ASN A 59 -0.96 6.56 -6.36
CA ASN A 59 -0.75 7.59 -5.33
C ASN A 59 -1.83 7.54 -4.24
N ASP A 60 -3.08 7.22 -4.59
CA ASP A 60 -4.17 7.10 -3.63
C ASP A 60 -3.98 5.87 -2.73
N ILE A 61 -3.60 4.72 -3.29
CA ILE A 61 -3.31 3.50 -2.52
C ILE A 61 -2.07 3.71 -1.64
N ALA A 62 -0.99 4.30 -2.17
CA ALA A 62 0.23 4.57 -1.40
C ALA A 62 -0.06 5.48 -0.19
N ARG A 63 -0.89 6.51 -0.36
CA ARG A 63 -1.33 7.38 0.75
C ARG A 63 -2.11 6.62 1.80
N GLN A 64 -3.01 5.72 1.41
CA GLN A 64 -3.75 4.87 2.35
C GLN A 64 -2.84 3.93 3.13
N MET A 65 -1.79 3.40 2.51
CA MET A 65 -0.85 2.52 3.20
C MET A 65 -0.01 3.30 4.21
N MET A 66 0.48 4.48 3.84
CA MET A 66 1.27 5.32 4.75
C MET A 66 0.47 5.85 5.94
N SER A 67 -0.82 6.15 5.77
CA SER A 67 -1.65 6.65 6.89
C SER A 67 -1.76 5.63 8.02
N VAL A 68 -1.86 4.34 7.70
CA VAL A 68 -1.98 3.25 8.69
C VAL A 68 -0.70 3.13 9.50
N VAL A 69 0.45 3.09 8.83
CA VAL A 69 1.76 3.02 9.50
C VAL A 69 2.00 4.23 10.40
N HIS A 70 1.56 5.43 9.99
CA HIS A 70 1.69 6.62 10.83
C HIS A 70 0.79 6.60 12.07
N GLU A 71 -0.41 6.03 12.00
CA GLU A 71 -1.28 5.86 13.17
C GLU A 71 -0.67 4.85 14.16
N ASP A 72 -0.14 3.73 13.68
CA ASP A 72 0.45 2.68 14.53
C ASP A 72 1.77 3.12 15.17
N VAL A 73 2.63 3.84 14.43
CA VAL A 73 3.89 4.39 14.97
C VAL A 73 3.63 5.44 16.07
N LEU A 74 2.55 6.22 15.97
CA LEU A 74 2.18 7.16 17.02
C LEU A 74 1.64 6.45 18.27
N ALA A 75 0.89 5.37 18.09
CA ALA A 75 0.36 4.58 19.21
C ALA A 75 1.49 3.92 20.00
N GLU A 76 2.44 3.25 19.33
CA GLU A 76 3.57 2.61 20.00
C GLU A 76 4.54 3.60 20.63
N ALA A 77 4.80 4.74 19.99
CA ALA A 77 5.64 5.79 20.57
C ALA A 77 5.01 6.39 21.84
N ALA A 78 3.67 6.47 21.90
CA ALA A 78 2.95 6.94 23.08
C ALA A 78 2.96 5.89 24.21
N GLU A 79 2.77 4.61 23.89
CA GLU A 79 2.84 3.52 24.88
C GLU A 79 4.26 3.33 25.44
N ALA A 80 5.28 3.39 24.60
CA ALA A 80 6.68 3.32 25.04
C ALA A 80 7.11 4.53 25.89
N ALA A 81 6.45 5.69 25.72
CA ALA A 81 6.69 6.88 26.55
C ALA A 81 5.91 6.86 27.89
N GLN A 82 4.94 5.95 28.05
CA GLN A 82 4.15 5.77 29.28
C GLN A 82 4.59 4.58 30.16
N ALA A 83 5.46 3.70 29.65
CA ALA A 83 6.08 2.59 30.39
C ALA A 83 7.31 3.03 31.21
#